data_AF-A0A7X6TN86-F1
#
_entry.id   AF-A0A7X6TN86-F1
#
_cell.length_a   1.000
_cell.length_b   1.000
_cell.length_c   1.000
_cell.angle_alpha   90.00
_cell.angle_beta   90.00
_cell.angle_gamma   90.00
#
_symmetry.space_group_name_H-M   'P 1'
#
loop_
_entity.id
_entity.type
_entity.pdbx_description
1 polymer ?
#
loop_
_entity_poly.entity_id
_entity_poly.type
_entity_poly.pdbx_seq_one_letter_code
_entity_poly.pdbx_strand_id
1 'polypeptide(L)'
;MFGLDVGTYYLEEVTTPDGYNPLVERQEVTLSASETTDGYVTDVDVINNSGTVLPGTGGIGTTIFYIIGGVVMLAAAVILISRKRISG
;
A
#
# COMPACT_ATOMS: atom_id res chain seq x y z
N MET A 1 18.01 -32.78 -11.93
CA MET A 1 18.30 -31.47 -11.31
C MET A 1 17.01 -31.00 -10.68
N PHE A 2 17.03 -30.76 -9.37
CA PHE A 2 15.89 -30.15 -8.67
C PHE A 2 16.18 -28.65 -8.59
N GLY A 3 15.22 -27.81 -9.00
CA GLY A 3 15.39 -26.36 -8.99
C GLY A 3 14.28 -25.66 -9.79
N LEU A 4 13.94 -24.45 -9.36
CA LEU A 4 13.08 -23.54 -10.10
C LEU A 4 13.86 -22.97 -11.30
N ASP A 5 13.18 -22.72 -12.42
CA ASP A 5 13.81 -22.11 -13.59
C ASP A 5 14.23 -20.66 -13.28
N VAL A 6 15.19 -20.13 -14.05
CA VAL A 6 15.54 -18.71 -14.03
C VAL A 6 14.29 -17.87 -14.29
N GLY A 7 14.05 -16.89 -13.43
CA GLY A 7 12.84 -16.09 -13.48
C GLY A 7 12.56 -15.34 -12.19
N THR A 8 11.47 -14.59 -12.19
CA THR A 8 10.99 -13.82 -11.04
C THR A 8 9.92 -14.60 -10.30
N TYR A 9 10.10 -14.72 -8.99
CA TYR A 9 9.21 -15.42 -8.07
C TYR A 9 8.78 -14.48 -6.95
N TYR A 10 7.73 -14.88 -6.24
CA TYR A 10 7.17 -14.11 -5.14
C TYR A 10 7.06 -14.98 -3.91
N LEU A 11 7.63 -14.51 -2.81
CA LEU A 11 7.46 -15.09 -1.48
C LEU A 11 6.22 -14.48 -0.85
N GLU A 12 5.27 -15.34 -0.52
CA GLU A 12 4.04 -14.99 0.19
C GLU A 12 4.17 -15.46 1.65
N GLU A 13 4.08 -14.52 2.59
CA GLU A 13 4.08 -14.86 4.00
C GLU A 13 2.73 -15.51 4.36
N VAL A 14 2.76 -16.80 4.69
CA VAL A 14 1.57 -17.57 5.06
C VAL A 14 1.26 -17.42 6.55
N THR A 15 2.30 -17.22 7.37
CA THR A 15 2.16 -17.07 8.83
C THR A 15 3.27 -16.16 9.32
N THR A 16 2.86 -15.08 9.98
CA THR A 16 3.76 -14.09 10.57
C THR A 16 4.27 -14.58 11.94
N PRO A 17 5.54 -14.31 12.29
CA PRO A 17 6.05 -14.62 13.62
C PRO A 17 5.29 -13.87 14.74
N ASP A 18 5.22 -14.48 15.91
CA ASP A 18 4.57 -13.88 17.08
C ASP A 18 5.20 -12.51 17.41
N GLY A 19 4.34 -11.48 17.54
CA GLY A 19 4.76 -10.11 17.87
C GLY A 19 5.19 -9.26 16.66
N TYR A 20 5.10 -9.78 15.44
CA TYR A 20 5.37 -9.04 14.20
C TYR A 20 4.09 -8.73 13.42
N ASN A 21 4.15 -7.70 12.59
CA ASN A 21 3.08 -7.38 11.64
C ASN A 21 3.23 -8.21 10.37
N PRO A 22 2.14 -8.67 9.76
CA PRO A 22 2.19 -9.41 8.51
C PRO A 22 2.74 -8.54 7.38
N LEU A 23 3.46 -9.16 6.44
CA LEU A 23 3.82 -8.51 5.19
C LEU A 23 2.55 -8.12 4.42
N VAL A 24 2.47 -6.85 4.03
CA VAL A 24 1.33 -6.30 3.27
C VAL A 24 1.42 -6.70 1.80
N GLU A 25 2.65 -6.95 1.32
CA GLU A 25 2.94 -7.26 -0.07
C GLU A 25 3.87 -8.48 -0.14
N ARG A 26 3.78 -9.22 -1.25
CA ARG A 26 4.68 -10.35 -1.51
C ARG A 26 6.08 -9.83 -1.82
N GLN A 27 7.09 -10.56 -1.36
CA GLN A 27 8.47 -10.20 -1.63
C GLN A 27 8.94 -10.81 -2.95
N GLU A 28 9.43 -9.98 -3.86
CA GLU A 28 9.99 -10.43 -5.13
C GLU A 28 11.40 -11.02 -4.93
N VAL A 29 11.65 -12.15 -5.58
CA VAL A 29 12.96 -12.80 -5.64
C VAL A 29 13.25 -13.17 -7.08
N THR A 30 14.39 -12.72 -7.62
CA THR A 30 14.81 -13.06 -8.98
C THR A 30 15.89 -14.13 -8.92
N LEU A 31 15.64 -15.26 -9.58
CA LEU A 31 16.65 -16.29 -9.81
C LEU A 31 17.40 -15.95 -11.09
N SER A 32 18.67 -15.57 -10.97
CA SER A 32 19.54 -15.28 -12.12
C SER A 32 20.69 -16.29 -12.19
N ALA A 33 21.09 -16.70 -13.39
CA ALA A 33 22.16 -17.69 -13.58
C ALA A 33 23.53 -17.23 -13.03
N SER A 34 23.71 -15.92 -12.81
CA SER A 34 24.96 -15.34 -12.32
C SER A 34 25.00 -15.17 -10.79
N GLU A 35 23.85 -15.20 -10.11
CA GLU A 35 23.73 -14.97 -8.65
C GLU A 35 23.30 -16.25 -7.89
N THR A 36 23.31 -17.37 -8.60
CA THR A 36 22.87 -18.67 -8.09
C THR A 36 24.09 -19.58 -7.92
N THR A 37 24.35 -20.07 -6.70
CA THR A 37 25.39 -21.07 -6.42
C THR A 37 24.75 -22.45 -6.38
N ASP A 38 25.24 -23.40 -7.19
CA ASP A 38 24.72 -24.77 -7.29
C ASP A 38 23.20 -24.89 -7.58
N GLY A 39 22.59 -23.87 -8.18
CA GLY A 39 21.15 -23.83 -8.44
C GLY A 39 20.30 -23.20 -7.32
N TYR A 40 20.93 -22.62 -6.28
CA TYR A 40 20.25 -21.94 -5.18
C TYR A 40 20.63 -20.45 -5.09
N VAL A 41 19.65 -19.61 -4.76
CA VAL A 41 19.91 -18.26 -4.25
C VAL A 41 20.21 -18.38 -2.77
N THR A 42 21.39 -17.91 -2.36
CA THR A 42 21.93 -18.16 -1.03
C THR A 42 21.62 -17.06 -0.01
N ASP A 43 21.09 -15.92 -0.45
CA ASP A 43 20.84 -14.76 0.41
C ASP A 43 19.49 -14.11 0.06
N VAL A 44 18.43 -14.49 0.78
CA VAL A 44 17.10 -13.88 0.66
C VAL A 44 16.61 -13.51 2.04
N ASP A 45 16.76 -12.24 2.40
CA ASP A 45 16.28 -11.70 3.66
C ASP A 45 14.83 -11.22 3.54
N VAL A 46 13.95 -11.78 4.39
CA VAL A 46 12.56 -11.34 4.54
C VAL A 46 12.43 -10.58 5.86
N ILE A 47 12.34 -9.25 5.79
CA ILE A 47 12.34 -8.39 6.98
C ILE A 47 10.92 -8.23 7.52
N ASN A 48 10.69 -8.73 8.74
CA ASN A 48 9.45 -8.53 9.48
C ASN A 48 9.56 -7.37 10.47
N ASN A 49 8.53 -6.52 10.53
CA ASN A 49 8.49 -5.33 11.40
C ASN A 49 7.49 -5.51 12.54
N SER A 50 7.92 -5.24 13.77
CA SER A 50 7.09 -5.30 14.97
C SER A 50 6.56 -3.93 15.41
N GLY A 51 5.50 -3.91 16.22
CA GLY A 51 4.96 -2.70 16.83
C GLY A 51 3.63 -2.24 16.21
N THR A 52 3.10 -1.13 16.71
CA THR A 52 1.77 -0.65 16.30
C THR A 52 1.81 -0.01 14.92
N VAL A 53 1.17 -0.64 13.93
CA VAL A 53 0.82 0.04 12.68
C VAL A 53 -0.31 1.03 12.95
N LEU A 54 -0.11 2.30 12.62
CA LEU A 54 -1.19 3.28 12.73
C LEU A 54 -2.25 2.90 11.70
N PRO A 55 -3.51 2.63 12.11
CA PRO A 55 -4.55 2.31 11.13
C PRO A 55 -4.69 3.49 10.18
N GLY A 56 -4.78 3.21 8.88
CA GLY A 56 -5.13 4.21 7.89
C GLY A 56 -6.42 4.90 8.33
N THR A 57 -6.38 6.22 8.51
CA THR A 57 -7.58 6.96 8.88
C THR A 57 -8.49 7.10 7.68
N GLY A 58 -9.79 7.04 7.94
CA GLY A 58 -10.79 7.45 6.96
C GLY A 58 -11.36 6.30 6.15
N GLY A 59 -12.18 5.48 6.80
CA GLY A 59 -13.03 4.51 6.12
C GLY A 59 -14.16 5.18 5.31
N ILE A 60 -15.12 4.37 4.88
CA ILE A 60 -16.24 4.81 4.01
C ILE A 60 -16.97 6.06 4.55
N GLY A 61 -17.11 6.18 5.88
CA GLY A 61 -17.75 7.34 6.50
C GLY A 61 -17.07 8.68 6.16
N THR A 62 -15.74 8.75 6.19
CA THR A 62 -15.03 10.01 5.87
C THR A 62 -15.08 10.32 4.38
N THR A 63 -15.05 9.31 3.51
CA THR A 63 -15.21 9.50 2.07
C THR A 63 -16.55 10.15 1.75
N ILE A 64 -17.63 9.66 2.36
CA ILE A 64 -18.98 10.24 2.20
C ILE A 64 -19.01 11.68 2.70
N PHE A 65 -18.43 11.97 3.87
CA PHE A 65 -18.36 13.33 4.41
C PHE A 65 -17.56 14.27 3.51
N TYR A 66 -16.45 13.83 2.92
CA TYR A 66 -15.68 14.65 1.99
C TYR A 66 -16.45 14.97 0.71
N ILE A 67 -17.20 14.02 0.16
CA ILE A 67 -18.00 14.24 -1.05
C ILE A 67 -19.14 15.22 -0.75
N ILE A 68 -19.96 14.95 0.26
CA ILE A 68 -21.12 15.78 0.59
C ILE A 68 -20.66 17.17 1.05
N GLY A 69 -19.70 17.21 1.97
CA GLY A 69 -19.13 18.47 2.47
C GLY A 69 -18.49 19.28 1.35
N GLY A 70 -17.78 18.63 0.43
CA GLY A 70 -17.19 19.28 -0.75
C GLY A 70 -18.25 19.91 -1.66
N VAL A 71 -19.33 19.19 -1.96
CA VAL A 71 -20.45 19.72 -2.78
C VAL A 71 -21.09 20.94 -2.10
N VAL A 72 -21.36 20.86 -0.79
CA VAL A 72 -21.94 21.97 -0.03
C VAL A 72 -21.01 23.20 -0.04
N MET A 73 -19.70 22.98 0.18
CA MET A 73 -18.70 24.05 0.15
C MET A 73 -18.60 24.72 -1.23
N LEU A 74 -18.61 23.94 -2.31
CA LEU A 74 -18.60 24.47 -3.67
C LEU A 74 -19.86 25.30 -3.96
N ALA A 75 -21.03 24.82 -3.57
CA ALA A 75 -22.28 25.57 -3.72
C ALA A 75 -22.24 26.91 -2.96
N ALA A 76 -21.77 26.90 -1.71
CA ALA A 76 -21.60 28.10 -0.91
C ALA A 76 -20.61 29.09 -1.54
N ALA A 77 -19.49 28.60 -2.07
CA ALA A 77 -18.48 29.44 -2.74
C ALA A 77 -19.05 30.14 -3.98
N VAL A 78 -19.81 29.42 -4.81
CA VAL A 78 -20.48 30.00 -6.00
C VAL A 78 -21.48 31.09 -5.59
N ILE A 79 -22.30 30.83 -4.57
CA ILE A 79 -23.27 31.80 -4.04
C ILE A 79 -22.56 33.05 -3.48
N LEU A 80 -21.46 32.87 -2.76
CA LEU A 80 -20.69 33.98 -2.20
C LEU A 80 -20.12 34.88 -3.31
N ILE A 81 -19.55 34.27 -4.36
CA ILE A 81 -18.98 35.00 -5.50
C ILE A 81 -20.06 35.74 -6.29
N SER A 82 -21.22 35.10 -6.52
CA SER A 82 -22.32 35.73 -7.26
C SER A 82 -22.90 36.92 -6.49
N ARG A 83 -23.08 36.84 -5.17
CA ARG A 83 -23.54 37.96 -4.35
C ARG A 83 -22.54 39.13 -4.30
N LYS A 84 -21.24 38.85 -4.28
CA LYS A 84 -20.19 39.88 -4.29
C LYS A 84 -20.18 40.68 -5.60
N ARG A 85 -20.54 40.06 -6.73
CA ARG A 85 -20.64 40.76 -8.04
C ARG A 85 -21.87 41.65 -8.18
N ILE A 86 -22.96 41.33 -7.47
CA ILE A 86 -24.23 42.07 -7.57
C ILE A 86 -24.24 43.30 -6.63
N SER A 87 -23.41 43.29 -5.59
CA SER A 87 -23.36 44.35 -4.57
C SER A 87 -22.26 45.40 -4.82
N GLY A 88 -21.63 45.39 -6.00
CA GLY A 88 -20.58 46.32 -6.42
C GLY A 88 -20.97 47.10 -7.65
#